data_AF-A0A662V2D5-F1
#
_entry.id   AF-A0A662V2D5-F1
#
_cell.length_a   1.000
_cell.length_b   1.000
_cell.length_c   1.000
_cell.angle_alpha   90.00
_cell.angle_beta   90.00
_cell.angle_gamma   90.00
#
_symmetry.space_group_name_H-M   'P 1'
#
loop_
_entity.id
_entity.type
_entity.pdbx_description
1 polymer ?
#
loop_
_entity_poly.entity_id
_entity_poly.type
_entity_poly.pdbx_seq_one_letter_code
_entity_poly.pdbx_strand_id
1 'polypeptide(L)'
;MAERSSRIPGFYRLPMEERLRIVAEWAGLTEEEVELLRNFGNLEPKIADAMIENVVGGMTYPFAVATNFRINGRDYLIPMVIEESSVVAAASNAARMLREGRGIVAKAGPQLMIGQVHLMKVDAPRYKALKILEHRDEILEHANQQDPTLVRLGGGARDLEVRVVETRRGPAIVVHLIVDVLDAMGANAVNTMAEAVAPLLEKIVGGEARLRIISNYAVYRLVRAWARAPPEAVGGRDVVEKIADASALAEADPFRAVTHNKGILNGVIAVALATAQDHRAIEAGVHAYAARDGVYRPLSTWDVDSGGYLVGTLEMPLQVGIVGGATKVHPIARIALKILGVKT
;
A
#
# COMPACT_ATOMS: atom_id res chain seq x y z
N MET A 1 -8.07 -30.28 2.27
CA MET A 1 -8.12 -29.52 3.54
C MET A 1 -9.51 -28.91 3.64
N ALA A 2 -10.20 -29.03 4.78
CA ALA A 2 -11.50 -28.38 4.95
C ALA A 2 -11.38 -26.87 4.68
N GLU A 3 -12.33 -26.31 3.94
CA GLU A 3 -12.34 -24.88 3.61
C GLU A 3 -12.53 -24.07 4.90
N ARG A 4 -11.47 -23.39 5.35
CA ARG A 4 -11.51 -22.55 6.55
C ARG A 4 -12.35 -21.30 6.26
N SER A 5 -13.24 -20.93 7.19
CA SER A 5 -14.13 -19.77 7.03
C SER A 5 -13.73 -18.65 7.99
N SER A 6 -13.52 -17.44 7.46
CA SER A 6 -13.28 -16.23 8.25
C SER A 6 -14.55 -15.66 8.90
N ARG A 7 -15.72 -16.27 8.66
CA ARG A 7 -16.97 -15.92 9.32
C ARG A 7 -17.02 -16.52 10.72
N ILE A 8 -16.87 -15.67 11.73
CA ILE A 8 -16.86 -16.06 13.14
C ILE A 8 -18.00 -15.30 13.86
N PRO A 9 -19.21 -15.87 13.93
CA PRO A 9 -20.36 -15.21 14.56
C PRO A 9 -20.07 -14.85 16.02
N GLY A 10 -20.40 -13.62 16.41
CA GLY A 10 -20.24 -13.18 17.79
C GLY A 10 -18.80 -12.96 18.26
N PHE A 11 -17.80 -12.97 17.37
CA PHE A 11 -16.38 -12.79 17.72
C PHE A 11 -16.13 -11.59 18.66
N TYR A 12 -16.75 -10.45 18.39
CA TYR A 12 -16.60 -9.22 19.20
C TYR A 12 -17.17 -9.32 20.62
N ARG A 13 -18.03 -10.31 20.91
CA ARG A 13 -18.61 -10.57 22.24
C ARG A 13 -17.74 -11.50 23.08
N LEU A 14 -16.77 -12.17 22.46
CA LEU A 14 -15.91 -13.13 23.14
C LEU A 14 -14.87 -12.41 24.02
N PRO A 15 -14.51 -12.99 25.18
CA PRO A 15 -13.34 -12.53 25.94
C PRO A 15 -12.09 -12.45 25.06
N MET A 16 -11.16 -11.55 25.39
CA MET A 16 -9.94 -11.34 24.60
C MET A 16 -9.13 -12.63 24.42
N GLU A 17 -9.00 -13.43 25.46
CA GLU A 17 -8.26 -14.69 25.43
C GLU A 17 -8.87 -15.70 24.45
N GLU A 18 -10.19 -15.78 24.40
CA GLU A 18 -10.90 -16.65 23.47
C GLU A 18 -10.73 -16.18 22.02
N ARG A 19 -10.75 -14.86 21.80
CA ARG A 19 -10.45 -14.28 20.48
C ARG A 19 -9.04 -14.63 20.03
N LEU A 20 -8.06 -14.50 20.94
CA LEU A 20 -6.66 -14.83 20.67
C LEU A 20 -6.49 -16.32 20.33
N ARG A 21 -7.13 -17.22 21.09
CA ARG A 21 -7.10 -18.66 20.82
C ARG A 21 -7.58 -18.99 19.40
N ILE A 22 -8.73 -18.43 19.00
CA ILE A 22 -9.28 -18.65 17.64
C ILE A 22 -8.32 -18.16 16.55
N VAL A 23 -7.70 -17.00 16.75
CA VAL A 23 -6.71 -16.44 15.80
C VAL A 23 -5.44 -17.30 15.76
N ALA A 24 -5.00 -17.80 16.91
CA ALA A 24 -3.84 -18.67 17.03
C ALA A 24 -4.03 -19.99 16.27
N GLU A 25 -5.18 -20.65 16.45
CA GLU A 25 -5.56 -21.86 15.72
C GLU A 25 -5.69 -21.59 14.22
N TRP A 26 -6.28 -20.45 13.84
CA TRP A 26 -6.41 -20.03 12.44
C TRP A 26 -5.05 -19.91 11.74
N ALA A 27 -4.11 -19.21 12.37
CA ALA A 27 -2.81 -18.91 11.77
C ALA A 27 -1.72 -19.96 12.07
N GLY A 28 -2.02 -20.95 12.92
CA GLY A 28 -1.03 -21.91 13.41
C GLY A 28 0.09 -21.21 14.19
N LEU A 29 -0.28 -20.30 15.10
CA LEU A 29 0.68 -19.58 15.93
C LEU A 29 1.33 -20.51 16.96
N THR A 30 2.60 -20.29 17.26
CA THR A 30 3.30 -20.99 18.35
C THR A 30 2.94 -20.37 19.70
N GLU A 31 3.23 -21.06 20.81
CA GLU A 31 2.97 -20.51 22.14
C GLU A 31 3.77 -19.21 22.37
N GLU A 32 4.99 -19.12 21.85
CA GLU A 32 5.79 -17.89 21.93
C GLU A 32 5.14 -16.73 21.17
N GLU A 33 4.55 -16.98 20.00
CA GLU A 33 3.84 -15.96 19.23
C GLU A 33 2.54 -15.52 19.92
N VAL A 34 1.83 -16.46 20.56
CA VAL A 34 0.64 -16.15 21.37
C VAL A 34 1.03 -15.28 22.57
N GLU A 35 2.10 -15.61 23.26
CA GLU A 35 2.58 -14.84 24.42
C GLU A 35 3.03 -13.43 24.02
N LEU A 36 3.65 -13.28 22.84
CA LEU A 36 3.98 -11.96 22.28
C LEU A 36 2.72 -11.11 22.03
N LEU A 37 1.61 -11.70 21.59
CA LEU A 37 0.34 -10.96 21.43
C LEU A 37 -0.32 -10.62 22.77
N ARG A 38 -0.14 -11.44 23.81
CA ARG A 38 -0.61 -11.14 25.18
C ARG A 38 0.16 -9.98 25.81
N ASN A 39 1.45 -9.84 25.48
CA ASN A 39 2.28 -8.77 26.00
C ASN A 39 2.05 -7.45 25.27
N PHE A 40 1.43 -6.46 25.92
CA PHE A 40 1.20 -5.14 25.33
C PHE A 40 2.48 -4.30 25.18
N GLY A 41 3.60 -4.71 25.78
CA GLY A 41 4.94 -4.13 25.61
C GLY A 41 5.88 -5.00 24.77
N ASN A 42 5.35 -5.71 23.78
CA ASN A 42 6.01 -6.75 22.97
C ASN A 42 7.12 -6.28 22.00
N LEU A 43 7.69 -5.09 22.19
CA LEU A 43 8.85 -4.62 21.44
C LEU A 43 10.06 -4.53 22.38
N GLU A 44 11.05 -5.39 22.16
CA GLU A 44 12.27 -5.37 22.97
C GLU A 44 13.01 -4.04 22.84
N PRO A 45 13.56 -3.47 23.93
CA PRO A 45 14.28 -2.19 23.88
C PRO A 45 15.42 -2.15 22.86
N LYS A 46 16.18 -3.25 22.71
CA LYS A 46 17.26 -3.34 21.72
C LYS A 46 16.76 -3.27 20.28
N ILE A 47 15.59 -3.86 20.01
CA ILE A 47 14.98 -3.81 18.69
C ILE A 47 14.47 -2.40 18.43
N ALA A 48 13.77 -1.79 19.40
CA ALA A 48 13.29 -0.42 19.29
C ALA A 48 14.43 0.58 19.03
N ASP A 49 15.51 0.52 19.82
CA ASP A 49 16.68 1.42 19.71
C ASP A 49 17.47 1.23 18.39
N ALA A 50 17.35 0.06 17.76
CA ALA A 50 17.92 -0.18 16.43
C ALA A 50 16.99 0.25 15.28
N MET A 51 15.70 0.47 15.54
CA MET A 51 14.72 0.85 14.51
C MET A 51 14.75 2.34 14.19
N ILE A 52 14.92 3.20 15.21
CA ILE A 52 14.94 4.67 15.08
C ILE A 52 15.87 5.28 16.14
N GLU A 53 16.21 6.56 16.00
CA GLU A 53 17.11 7.27 16.91
C GLU A 53 16.42 7.77 18.19
N ASN A 54 17.19 7.94 19.26
CA ASN A 54 16.78 8.58 20.53
C ASN A 54 15.57 7.89 21.21
N VAL A 55 15.51 6.56 21.18
CA VAL A 55 14.42 5.81 21.81
C VAL A 55 14.49 5.90 23.33
N VAL A 56 13.37 6.32 23.94
CA VAL A 56 13.21 6.39 25.41
C VAL A 56 12.05 5.53 25.93
N GLY A 57 11.32 4.86 25.04
CA GLY A 57 10.17 4.03 25.37
C GLY A 57 9.40 3.54 24.13
N GLY A 58 8.30 2.81 24.37
CA GLY A 58 7.39 2.33 23.34
C GLY A 58 5.96 2.83 23.57
N MET A 59 5.15 2.83 22.50
CA MET A 59 3.73 3.18 22.55
C MET A 59 2.90 2.07 21.91
N THR A 60 1.86 1.62 22.61
CA THR A 60 1.02 0.50 22.17
C THR A 60 -0.30 0.99 21.61
N TYR A 61 -0.67 0.46 20.45
CA TYR A 61 -2.00 0.58 19.84
C TYR A 61 -2.71 -0.77 19.87
N PRO A 62 -4.06 -0.81 19.98
CA PRO A 62 -4.80 -2.07 19.98
C PRO A 62 -4.56 -2.88 18.71
N PHE A 63 -4.12 -4.14 18.88
CA PHE A 63 -4.08 -5.12 17.80
C PHE A 63 -5.39 -5.91 17.76
N ALA A 64 -6.09 -5.83 16.64
CA ALA A 64 -7.38 -6.48 16.43
C ALA A 64 -7.37 -7.30 15.12
N VAL A 65 -8.41 -8.10 14.93
CA VAL A 65 -8.62 -8.87 13.71
C VAL A 65 -10.03 -8.59 13.20
N ALA A 66 -10.13 -8.13 11.95
CA ALA A 66 -11.40 -8.08 11.25
C ALA A 66 -11.74 -9.44 10.63
N THR A 67 -13.03 -9.78 10.68
CA THR A 67 -13.57 -11.08 10.28
C THR A 67 -14.42 -10.96 9.01
N ASN A 68 -14.90 -12.09 8.47
CA ASN A 68 -15.78 -12.21 7.31
C ASN A 68 -15.17 -11.86 5.94
N PHE A 69 -13.91 -11.42 5.89
CA PHE A 69 -13.26 -11.12 4.62
C PHE A 69 -13.11 -12.37 3.76
N ARG A 70 -13.69 -12.31 2.57
CA ARG A 70 -13.47 -13.24 1.47
C ARG A 70 -12.94 -12.44 0.30
N ILE A 71 -11.72 -12.75 -0.14
CA ILE A 71 -11.03 -12.04 -1.22
C ILE A 71 -10.66 -13.06 -2.29
N ASN A 72 -11.09 -12.82 -3.53
CA ASN A 72 -10.86 -13.71 -4.67
C ASN A 72 -11.36 -15.16 -4.46
N GLY A 73 -12.33 -15.37 -3.57
CA GLY A 73 -12.85 -16.68 -3.17
C GLY A 73 -12.11 -17.35 -2.02
N ARG A 74 -11.12 -16.69 -1.40
CA ARG A 74 -10.39 -17.21 -0.23
C ARG A 74 -10.72 -16.40 1.01
N ASP A 75 -10.83 -17.08 2.15
CA ASP A 75 -11.14 -16.45 3.43
C ASP A 75 -9.89 -15.97 4.16
N TYR A 76 -9.98 -14.76 4.73
CA TYR A 76 -8.89 -14.11 5.44
C TYR A 76 -9.38 -13.56 6.78
N LEU A 77 -8.54 -13.70 7.80
CA LEU A 77 -8.57 -12.85 8.98
C LEU A 77 -7.63 -11.68 8.74
N ILE A 78 -8.09 -10.46 8.98
CA ILE A 78 -7.34 -9.24 8.64
C ILE A 78 -6.84 -8.57 9.91
N PRO A 79 -5.54 -8.65 10.24
CA PRO A 79 -4.93 -7.91 11.34
C PRO A 79 -5.05 -6.40 11.12
N MET A 80 -5.43 -5.68 12.18
CA MET A 80 -5.62 -4.23 12.16
C MET A 80 -5.07 -3.64 13.47
N VAL A 81 -4.21 -2.63 13.37
CA VAL A 81 -3.73 -1.86 14.52
C VAL A 81 -4.24 -0.43 14.39
N ILE A 82 -5.12 -0.01 15.30
CA ILE A 82 -5.76 1.32 15.25
C ILE A 82 -6.37 1.68 16.62
N GLU A 83 -6.41 2.97 16.94
CA GLU A 83 -7.03 3.54 18.15
C GLU A 83 -8.50 3.94 17.95
N GLU A 84 -8.90 4.23 16.72
CA GLU A 84 -10.25 4.72 16.41
C GLU A 84 -11.31 3.61 16.60
N SER A 85 -12.27 3.92 17.47
CA SER A 85 -13.42 3.04 17.72
C SER A 85 -14.24 2.78 16.45
N SER A 86 -14.97 1.67 16.42
CA SER A 86 -15.84 1.22 15.32
C SER A 86 -15.17 0.78 14.01
N VAL A 87 -13.93 1.18 13.70
CA VAL A 87 -13.28 0.88 12.41
C VAL A 87 -13.24 -0.63 12.11
N VAL A 88 -12.74 -1.43 13.05
CA VAL A 88 -12.63 -2.90 12.89
C VAL A 88 -14.01 -3.57 12.77
N ALA A 89 -14.99 -3.04 13.51
CA ALA A 89 -16.36 -3.54 13.48
C ALA A 89 -17.04 -3.21 12.14
N ALA A 90 -16.88 -1.98 11.64
CA ALA A 90 -17.38 -1.54 10.34
C ALA A 90 -16.75 -2.35 9.20
N ALA A 91 -15.42 -2.56 9.24
CA ALA A 91 -14.72 -3.41 8.27
C ALA A 91 -15.26 -4.85 8.27
N SER A 92 -15.42 -5.46 9.44
CA SER A 92 -15.96 -6.82 9.56
C SER A 92 -17.42 -6.92 9.07
N ASN A 93 -18.22 -5.88 9.32
CA ASN A 93 -19.61 -5.84 8.88
C ASN A 93 -19.73 -5.64 7.36
N ALA A 94 -18.95 -4.72 6.79
CA ALA A 94 -18.90 -4.50 5.34
C ALA A 94 -18.40 -5.75 4.61
N ALA A 95 -17.36 -6.42 5.12
CA ALA A 95 -16.88 -7.68 4.58
C ALA A 95 -17.96 -8.77 4.58
N ARG A 96 -18.80 -8.82 5.61
CA ARG A 96 -19.96 -9.72 5.67
C ARG A 96 -21.01 -9.39 4.59
N MET A 97 -21.28 -8.10 4.37
CA MET A 97 -22.22 -7.64 3.34
C MET A 97 -21.75 -8.01 1.93
N LEU A 98 -20.45 -7.88 1.67
CA LEU A 98 -19.82 -8.11 0.38
C LEU A 98 -19.37 -9.56 0.16
N ARG A 99 -19.79 -10.50 1.03
CA ARG A 99 -19.20 -11.85 1.10
C ARG A 99 -19.69 -12.82 0.02
N GLU A 100 -20.82 -12.53 -0.64
CA GLU A 100 -21.46 -13.44 -1.59
C GLU A 100 -20.49 -13.90 -2.71
N GLY A 101 -20.59 -15.16 -3.12
CA GLY A 101 -19.74 -15.74 -4.15
C GLY A 101 -18.25 -15.68 -3.81
N ARG A 102 -17.48 -14.94 -4.63
CA ARG A 102 -16.04 -14.75 -4.46
C ARG A 102 -15.67 -13.68 -3.44
N GLY A 103 -16.67 -13.04 -2.82
CA GLY A 103 -16.48 -11.89 -1.95
C GLY A 103 -15.97 -10.68 -2.73
N ILE A 104 -15.02 -9.95 -2.14
CA ILE A 104 -14.30 -8.86 -2.81
C ILE A 104 -13.34 -9.48 -3.82
N VAL A 105 -13.37 -9.02 -5.07
CA VAL A 105 -12.38 -9.41 -6.07
C VAL A 105 -11.29 -8.34 -6.09
N ALA A 106 -10.03 -8.75 -6.08
CA ALA A 106 -8.90 -7.84 -6.04
C ALA A 106 -7.77 -8.27 -6.97
N LYS A 107 -7.10 -7.30 -7.58
CA LYS A 107 -5.95 -7.52 -8.47
C LYS A 107 -4.89 -6.46 -8.21
N ALA A 108 -3.66 -6.91 -7.97
CA ALA A 108 -2.48 -6.06 -7.97
C ALA A 108 -1.90 -5.96 -9.39
N GLY A 109 -1.44 -4.77 -9.75
CA GLY A 109 -0.64 -4.55 -10.94
C GLY A 109 0.83 -4.96 -10.75
N PRO A 110 1.71 -4.58 -11.68
CA PRO A 110 3.16 -4.70 -11.52
C PRO A 110 3.68 -4.01 -10.25
N GLN A 111 4.78 -4.49 -9.69
CA GLN A 111 5.40 -3.94 -8.48
C GLN A 111 6.45 -2.87 -8.84
N LEU A 112 6.03 -1.87 -9.63
CA LEU A 112 6.92 -0.87 -10.22
C LEU A 112 6.99 0.40 -9.38
N MET A 113 8.19 0.71 -8.90
CA MET A 113 8.52 1.94 -8.18
C MET A 113 9.31 2.90 -9.07
N ILE A 114 9.23 4.20 -8.75
CA ILE A 114 9.89 5.26 -9.50
C ILE A 114 11.07 5.80 -8.70
N GLY A 115 12.29 5.69 -9.23
CA GLY A 115 13.46 6.43 -8.76
C GLY A 115 13.64 7.70 -9.56
N GLN A 116 13.93 8.83 -8.92
CA GLN A 116 14.04 10.11 -9.59
C GLN A 116 15.46 10.66 -9.48
N VAL A 117 16.05 11.05 -10.61
CA VAL A 117 17.26 11.87 -10.67
C VAL A 117 16.91 13.22 -11.27
N HIS A 118 17.14 14.29 -10.50
CA HIS A 118 16.88 15.66 -10.92
C HIS A 118 18.19 16.35 -11.31
N LEU A 119 18.31 16.69 -12.60
CA LEU A 119 19.49 17.34 -13.18
C LEU A 119 19.20 18.82 -13.42
N MET A 120 20.07 19.67 -12.88
CA MET A 120 20.00 21.13 -12.95
C MET A 120 21.21 21.69 -13.71
N LYS A 121 21.14 22.97 -14.08
CA LYS A 121 22.21 23.69 -14.80
C LYS A 121 22.58 23.00 -16.12
N VAL A 122 21.58 22.45 -16.79
CA VAL A 122 21.73 21.76 -18.08
C VAL A 122 21.39 22.74 -19.20
N ASP A 123 22.34 23.02 -20.09
CA ASP A 123 22.10 23.75 -21.33
C ASP A 123 21.33 22.88 -22.34
N ALA A 124 20.50 23.51 -23.17
CA ALA A 124 19.65 22.84 -24.15
C ALA A 124 18.92 21.59 -23.58
N PRO A 125 18.16 21.73 -22.46
CA PRO A 125 17.70 20.59 -21.67
C PRO A 125 16.80 19.62 -22.46
N ARG A 126 16.02 20.10 -23.42
CA ARG A 126 15.21 19.24 -24.28
C ARG A 126 16.06 18.36 -25.21
N TYR A 127 17.13 18.91 -25.77
CA TYR A 127 18.07 18.14 -26.58
C TYR A 127 18.82 17.12 -25.72
N LYS A 128 19.28 17.52 -24.53
CA LYS A 128 20.01 16.62 -23.63
C LYS A 128 19.12 15.56 -22.98
N ALA A 129 17.82 15.82 -22.83
CA ALA A 129 16.85 14.79 -22.46
C ALA A 129 16.78 13.67 -23.52
N LEU A 130 16.81 14.02 -24.81
CA LEU A 130 16.88 13.03 -25.90
C LEU A 130 18.21 12.27 -25.89
N LYS A 131 19.32 12.93 -25.53
CA LYS A 131 20.60 12.26 -25.32
C LYS A 131 20.57 11.22 -24.21
N ILE A 132 19.89 11.49 -23.10
CA ILE A 132 19.70 10.47 -22.06
C ILE A 132 18.95 9.25 -22.63
N LEU A 133 17.92 9.46 -23.44
CA LEU A 133 17.17 8.36 -24.07
C LEU A 133 18.00 7.55 -25.07
N GLU A 134 18.96 8.18 -25.79
CA GLU A 134 19.92 7.44 -26.63
C GLU A 134 20.79 6.47 -25.82
N HIS A 135 21.06 6.78 -24.55
CA HIS A 135 21.85 5.96 -23.61
C HIS A 135 20.98 5.11 -22.67
N ARG A 136 19.68 4.93 -22.98
CA ARG A 136 18.72 4.26 -22.10
C ARG A 136 19.22 2.90 -21.59
N ASP A 137 19.67 2.03 -22.50
CA ASP A 137 20.03 0.65 -22.13
C ASP A 137 21.30 0.59 -21.27
N GLU A 138 22.28 1.44 -21.56
CA GLU A 138 23.50 1.61 -20.74
C GLU A 138 23.14 2.04 -19.30
N ILE A 139 22.22 3.00 -19.16
CA ILE A 139 21.77 3.50 -17.86
C ILE A 139 21.02 2.41 -17.09
N LEU A 140 20.14 1.66 -17.75
CA LEU A 140 19.40 0.56 -17.13
C LEU A 140 20.31 -0.58 -16.71
N GLU A 141 21.31 -0.93 -17.52
CA GLU A 141 22.31 -1.92 -17.18
C GLU A 141 23.12 -1.48 -15.96
N HIS A 142 23.57 -0.22 -15.94
CA HIS A 142 24.32 0.32 -14.81
C HIS A 142 23.51 0.37 -13.50
N ALA A 143 22.22 0.70 -13.59
CA ALA A 143 21.30 0.62 -12.45
C ALA A 143 21.16 -0.83 -11.94
N ASN A 144 20.97 -1.79 -12.85
CA ASN A 144 20.79 -3.21 -12.50
C ASN A 144 22.04 -3.86 -11.89
N GLN A 145 23.24 -3.37 -12.20
CA GLN A 145 24.49 -3.82 -11.56
C GLN A 145 24.52 -3.55 -10.04
N GLN A 146 23.72 -2.61 -9.54
CA GLN A 146 23.72 -2.25 -8.12
C GLN A 146 22.97 -3.26 -7.23
N ASP A 147 22.04 -4.04 -7.79
CA ASP A 147 21.35 -5.09 -7.06
C ASP A 147 21.25 -6.38 -7.88
N PRO A 148 22.36 -7.15 -7.97
CA PRO A 148 22.37 -8.42 -8.69
C PRO A 148 21.39 -9.45 -8.13
N THR A 149 21.01 -9.33 -6.85
CA THR A 149 20.07 -10.24 -6.21
C THR A 149 18.65 -9.97 -6.71
N LEU A 150 18.22 -8.71 -6.71
CA LEU A 150 16.91 -8.31 -7.24
C LEU A 150 16.78 -8.70 -8.72
N VAL A 151 17.83 -8.45 -9.53
CA VAL A 151 17.85 -8.86 -10.95
C VAL A 151 17.72 -10.37 -11.11
N ARG A 152 18.49 -11.16 -10.34
CA ARG A 152 18.42 -12.63 -10.36
C ARG A 152 17.04 -13.16 -9.97
N LEU A 153 16.33 -12.46 -9.08
CA LEU A 153 14.95 -12.80 -8.68
C LEU A 153 13.90 -12.38 -9.72
N GLY A 154 14.30 -11.76 -10.83
CA GLY A 154 13.39 -11.31 -11.86
C GLY A 154 12.81 -9.91 -11.62
N GLY A 155 13.43 -9.11 -10.74
CA GLY A 155 13.18 -7.68 -10.54
C GLY A 155 14.24 -6.79 -11.21
N GLY A 156 14.33 -5.52 -10.80
CA GLY A 156 15.33 -4.56 -11.25
C GLY A 156 14.76 -3.44 -12.12
N ALA A 157 15.62 -2.54 -12.60
CA ALA A 157 15.26 -1.47 -13.51
C ALA A 157 14.73 -2.04 -14.84
N ARG A 158 13.53 -1.58 -15.24
CA ARG A 158 12.77 -2.04 -16.40
C ARG A 158 12.68 -0.99 -17.49
N ASP A 159 12.51 0.26 -17.08
CA ASP A 159 12.32 1.36 -18.01
C ASP A 159 12.90 2.66 -17.46
N LEU A 160 13.03 3.63 -18.35
CA LEU A 160 13.56 4.96 -18.08
C LEU A 160 12.69 5.98 -18.81
N GLU A 161 12.17 6.95 -18.05
CA GLU A 161 11.43 8.08 -18.61
C GLU A 161 12.21 9.37 -18.36
N VAL A 162 12.17 10.30 -19.31
CA VAL A 162 12.84 11.60 -19.19
C VAL A 162 11.87 12.71 -19.49
N ARG A 163 11.79 13.70 -18.60
CA ARG A 163 10.94 14.87 -18.75
C ARG A 163 11.74 16.14 -18.49
N VAL A 164 11.45 17.20 -19.22
CA VAL A 164 11.96 18.54 -18.90
C VAL A 164 10.83 19.30 -18.21
N VAL A 165 11.11 19.82 -17.03
CA VAL A 165 10.15 20.62 -16.24
C VAL A 165 10.67 22.02 -16.05
N GLU A 166 9.78 23.00 -16.16
CA GLU A 166 10.09 24.39 -15.87
C GLU A 166 9.97 24.66 -14.37
N THR A 167 10.97 25.32 -13.80
CA THR A 167 10.95 25.71 -12.39
C THR A 167 11.26 27.19 -12.25
N ARG A 168 10.97 27.77 -11.08
CA ARG A 168 11.39 29.15 -10.74
C ARG A 168 12.91 29.35 -10.77
N ARG A 169 13.69 28.27 -10.78
CA ARG A 169 15.15 28.26 -10.80
C ARG A 169 15.71 27.86 -12.17
N GLY A 170 14.88 27.89 -13.21
CA GLY A 170 15.22 27.45 -14.57
C GLY A 170 14.77 26.02 -14.86
N PRO A 171 14.97 25.53 -16.08
CA PRO A 171 14.56 24.19 -16.48
C PRO A 171 15.38 23.11 -15.76
N ALA A 172 14.72 22.00 -15.46
CA ALA A 172 15.33 20.80 -14.89
C ALA A 172 15.01 19.60 -15.77
N ILE A 173 15.96 18.68 -15.91
CA ILE A 173 15.67 17.35 -16.47
C ILE A 173 15.35 16.42 -15.31
N VAL A 174 14.21 15.73 -15.38
CA VAL A 174 13.78 14.70 -14.44
C VAL A 174 13.89 13.36 -15.14
N VAL A 175 14.78 12.50 -14.65
CA VAL A 175 14.90 11.12 -15.10
C VAL A 175 14.18 10.24 -14.10
N HIS A 176 13.24 9.43 -14.57
CA HIS A 176 12.60 8.39 -13.79
C HIS A 176 13.21 7.03 -14.16
N LEU A 177 13.74 6.31 -13.19
CA LEU A 177 14.00 4.88 -13.29
C LEU A 177 12.75 4.12 -12.84
N ILE A 178 12.20 3.28 -13.70
CA ILE A 178 11.06 2.43 -13.38
C ILE A 178 11.60 1.07 -12.96
N VAL A 179 11.47 0.74 -11.67
CA VAL A 179 12.14 -0.42 -11.04
C VAL A 179 11.10 -1.40 -10.53
N ASP A 180 11.20 -2.66 -10.96
CA ASP A 180 10.42 -3.76 -10.38
C ASP A 180 11.07 -4.22 -9.08
N VAL A 181 10.38 -3.97 -7.96
CA VAL A 181 10.90 -4.22 -6.62
C VAL A 181 10.33 -5.50 -5.98
N LEU A 182 9.56 -6.27 -6.75
CA LEU A 182 8.93 -7.53 -6.31
C LEU A 182 8.20 -7.34 -4.96
N ASP A 183 8.54 -8.18 -3.98
CA ASP A 183 7.93 -8.24 -2.66
C ASP A 183 8.44 -7.17 -1.68
N ALA A 184 9.36 -6.30 -2.11
CA ALA A 184 9.86 -5.20 -1.29
C ALA A 184 9.00 -3.93 -1.48
N MET A 185 9.04 -3.04 -0.49
CA MET A 185 8.51 -1.68 -0.67
C MET A 185 9.32 -0.92 -1.74
N GLY A 186 10.65 -1.06 -1.72
CA GLY A 186 11.53 -0.66 -2.82
C GLY A 186 12.40 0.57 -2.59
N ALA A 187 12.18 1.36 -1.53
CA ALA A 187 12.90 2.62 -1.29
C ALA A 187 14.43 2.50 -1.37
N ASN A 188 15.02 1.54 -0.64
CA ASN A 188 16.48 1.38 -0.61
C ASN A 188 17.03 0.99 -2.00
N ALA A 189 16.45 -0.04 -2.64
CA ALA A 189 16.90 -0.50 -3.96
C ALA A 189 16.81 0.63 -5.00
N VAL A 190 15.69 1.34 -5.04
CA VAL A 190 15.44 2.45 -5.96
C VAL A 190 16.41 3.60 -5.72
N ASN A 191 16.65 3.99 -4.46
CA ASN A 191 17.57 5.08 -4.12
C ASN A 191 19.01 4.71 -4.48
N THR A 192 19.45 3.49 -4.20
CA THR A 192 20.78 3.01 -4.57
C THR A 192 20.99 3.04 -6.09
N MET A 193 20.00 2.59 -6.86
CA MET A 193 20.05 2.68 -8.32
C MET A 193 20.09 4.13 -8.81
N ALA A 194 19.26 5.01 -8.24
CA ALA A 194 19.24 6.43 -8.60
C ALA A 194 20.57 7.15 -8.29
N GLU A 195 21.18 6.84 -7.14
CA GLU A 195 22.51 7.36 -6.78
C GLU A 195 23.59 6.89 -7.76
N ALA A 196 23.57 5.60 -8.15
CA ALA A 196 24.57 5.04 -9.04
C ALA A 196 24.49 5.61 -10.47
N VAL A 197 23.29 5.85 -11.01
CA VAL A 197 23.16 6.39 -12.38
C VAL A 197 23.46 7.89 -12.46
N ALA A 198 23.43 8.62 -11.36
CA ALA A 198 23.56 10.07 -11.38
C ALA A 198 24.88 10.58 -12.01
N PRO A 199 26.06 10.05 -11.68
CA PRO A 199 27.31 10.46 -12.34
C PRO A 199 27.34 10.21 -13.85
N LEU A 200 26.73 9.10 -14.31
CA LEU A 200 26.60 8.81 -15.73
C LEU A 200 25.70 9.84 -16.42
N LEU A 201 24.56 10.17 -15.80
CA LEU A 201 23.65 11.20 -16.30
C LEU A 201 24.32 12.58 -16.37
N GLU A 202 25.06 12.97 -15.33
CA GLU A 202 25.84 14.23 -15.33
C GLU A 202 26.85 14.27 -16.46
N LYS A 203 27.55 13.16 -16.73
CA LYS A 203 28.49 13.06 -17.86
C LYS A 203 27.80 13.22 -19.22
N ILE A 204 26.61 12.64 -19.39
CA ILE A 204 25.83 12.76 -20.64
C ILE A 204 25.37 14.21 -20.85
N VAL A 205 24.93 14.89 -19.79
CA VAL A 205 24.27 16.19 -19.93
C VAL A 205 25.11 17.40 -19.55
N GLY A 206 26.29 17.24 -18.95
CA GLY A 206 27.16 18.33 -18.50
C GLY A 206 26.56 19.24 -17.42
N GLY A 207 25.51 18.78 -16.72
CA GLY A 207 24.87 19.49 -15.60
C GLY A 207 25.14 18.82 -14.27
N GLU A 208 24.35 19.16 -13.26
CA GLU A 208 24.54 18.66 -11.89
C GLU A 208 23.27 18.00 -11.35
N ALA A 209 23.42 16.80 -10.81
CA ALA A 209 22.37 16.12 -10.06
C ALA A 209 22.11 16.85 -8.73
N ARG A 210 20.86 16.77 -8.27
CA ARG A 210 20.44 17.30 -6.96
C ARG A 210 19.89 16.20 -6.08
N LEU A 211 18.76 15.66 -6.49
CA LEU A 211 18.01 14.66 -5.74
C LEU A 211 18.08 13.34 -6.50
N ARG A 212 18.34 12.26 -5.76
CA ARG A 212 18.32 10.86 -6.20
C ARG A 212 17.47 10.10 -5.22
N ILE A 213 16.17 10.06 -5.49
CA ILE A 213 15.19 9.71 -4.48
C ILE A 213 13.99 9.02 -5.11
N ILE A 214 13.43 8.04 -4.42
CA ILE A 214 12.16 7.41 -4.75
C ILE A 214 11.01 8.43 -4.80
N SER A 215 10.06 8.23 -5.70
CA SER A 215 8.77 8.91 -5.68
C SER A 215 7.75 8.08 -4.90
N ASN A 216 7.12 8.67 -3.89
CA ASN A 216 5.97 8.08 -3.21
C ASN A 216 4.67 8.15 -4.05
N TYR A 217 4.69 8.87 -5.18
CA TYR A 217 3.57 8.86 -6.11
C TYR A 217 3.68 7.63 -7.03
N ALA A 218 3.41 6.45 -6.46
CA ALA A 218 3.64 5.13 -7.05
C ALA A 218 2.59 4.74 -8.11
N VAL A 219 2.43 5.57 -9.15
CA VAL A 219 1.39 5.44 -10.18
C VAL A 219 1.48 4.17 -11.04
N TYR A 220 2.63 3.49 -11.03
CA TYR A 220 2.83 2.22 -11.73
C TYR A 220 2.60 0.99 -10.84
N ARG A 221 2.31 1.19 -9.54
CA ARG A 221 2.05 0.15 -8.55
C ARG A 221 0.62 0.26 -8.02
N LEU A 222 -0.33 0.07 -8.93
CA LEU A 222 -1.76 0.20 -8.64
C LEU A 222 -2.37 -1.13 -8.18
N VAL A 223 -3.29 -1.04 -7.23
CA VAL A 223 -4.20 -2.12 -6.84
C VAL A 223 -5.62 -1.75 -7.21
N ARG A 224 -6.40 -2.75 -7.60
CA ARG A 224 -7.82 -2.62 -7.92
C ARG A 224 -8.62 -3.61 -7.09
N ALA A 225 -9.74 -3.16 -6.55
CA ALA A 225 -10.71 -4.02 -5.88
C ALA A 225 -12.13 -3.68 -6.36
N TRP A 226 -12.98 -4.69 -6.46
CA TRP A 226 -14.39 -4.50 -6.77
C TRP A 226 -15.24 -5.56 -6.08
N ALA A 227 -16.47 -5.20 -5.78
CA ALA A 227 -17.41 -6.06 -5.08
C ALA A 227 -18.84 -5.75 -5.50
N ARG A 228 -19.72 -6.70 -5.21
CA ARG A 228 -21.16 -6.62 -5.50
C ARG A 228 -21.91 -7.18 -4.30
N ALA A 229 -22.93 -6.48 -3.83
CA ALA A 229 -23.76 -6.91 -2.70
C ALA A 229 -25.26 -6.83 -3.02
N PRO A 230 -26.04 -7.86 -2.64
CA PRO A 230 -27.49 -7.82 -2.78
C PRO A 230 -28.09 -6.81 -1.80
N PRO A 231 -29.21 -6.14 -2.15
CA PRO A 231 -29.86 -5.17 -1.27
C PRO A 231 -30.10 -5.69 0.15
N GLU A 232 -30.52 -6.94 0.29
CA GLU A 232 -30.86 -7.57 1.57
C GLU A 232 -29.65 -7.65 2.50
N ALA A 233 -28.45 -7.82 1.94
CA ALA A 233 -27.22 -7.84 2.74
C ALA A 233 -26.83 -6.44 3.24
N VAL A 234 -27.11 -5.41 2.44
CA VAL A 234 -26.76 -4.00 2.72
C VAL A 234 -27.75 -3.34 3.68
N GLY A 235 -29.04 -3.72 3.61
CA GLY A 235 -30.11 -3.15 4.42
C GLY A 235 -31.38 -2.75 3.65
N GLY A 236 -31.52 -3.20 2.41
CA GLY A 236 -32.63 -2.91 1.50
C GLY A 236 -32.25 -1.94 0.38
N ARG A 237 -33.13 -1.83 -0.62
CA ARG A 237 -32.90 -0.99 -1.82
C ARG A 237 -32.68 0.48 -1.48
N ASP A 238 -33.45 1.03 -0.54
CA ASP A 238 -33.31 2.42 -0.11
C ASP A 238 -31.91 2.73 0.47
N VAL A 239 -31.25 1.74 1.10
CA VAL A 239 -29.89 1.91 1.63
C VAL A 239 -28.86 1.85 0.51
N VAL A 240 -29.09 0.98 -0.50
CA VAL A 240 -28.25 0.89 -1.70
C VAL A 240 -28.23 2.22 -2.44
N GLU A 241 -29.40 2.80 -2.73
CA GLU A 241 -29.50 4.11 -3.40
C GLU A 241 -28.80 5.22 -2.60
N LYS A 242 -28.99 5.25 -1.27
CA LYS A 242 -28.30 6.23 -0.42
C LYS A 242 -26.77 6.10 -0.43
N ILE A 243 -26.23 4.89 -0.61
CA ILE A 243 -24.79 4.68 -0.74
C ILE A 243 -24.31 5.19 -2.11
N ALA A 244 -25.06 4.95 -3.19
CA ALA A 244 -24.76 5.49 -4.51
C ALA A 244 -24.82 7.03 -4.51
N ASP A 245 -25.85 7.63 -3.93
CA ASP A 245 -25.97 9.08 -3.73
C ASP A 245 -24.76 9.65 -2.96
N ALA A 246 -24.36 8.99 -1.87
CA ALA A 246 -23.20 9.41 -1.09
C ALA A 246 -21.88 9.31 -1.86
N SER A 247 -21.75 8.34 -2.77
CA SER A 247 -20.62 8.23 -3.69
C SER A 247 -20.61 9.40 -4.67
N ALA A 248 -21.74 9.66 -5.33
CA ALA A 248 -21.87 10.77 -6.28
C ALA A 248 -21.59 12.13 -5.62
N LEU A 249 -22.04 12.33 -4.36
CA LEU A 249 -21.70 13.52 -3.58
C LEU A 249 -20.19 13.65 -3.33
N ALA A 250 -19.50 12.54 -3.05
CA ALA A 250 -18.05 12.57 -2.88
C ALA A 250 -17.33 12.93 -4.19
N GLU A 251 -17.87 12.52 -5.35
CA GLU A 251 -17.32 12.88 -6.66
C GLU A 251 -17.50 14.38 -6.99
N ALA A 252 -18.59 14.98 -6.52
CA ALA A 252 -18.95 16.37 -6.80
C ALA A 252 -18.30 17.39 -5.84
N ASP A 253 -18.03 17.01 -4.59
CA ASP A 253 -17.55 17.93 -3.55
C ASP A 253 -16.22 17.46 -2.92
N PRO A 254 -15.11 18.19 -3.11
CA PRO A 254 -13.83 17.89 -2.46
C PRO A 254 -13.89 17.80 -0.93
N PHE A 255 -14.77 18.56 -0.25
CA PHE A 255 -14.92 18.44 1.21
C PHE A 255 -15.42 17.04 1.59
N ARG A 256 -16.40 16.53 0.83
CA ARG A 256 -16.89 15.16 1.00
C ARG A 256 -15.86 14.13 0.54
N ALA A 257 -15.17 14.35 -0.59
CA ALA A 257 -14.13 13.46 -1.11
C ALA A 257 -13.01 13.21 -0.09
N VAL A 258 -12.54 14.25 0.60
CA VAL A 258 -11.50 14.13 1.63
C VAL A 258 -11.98 13.23 2.77
N THR A 259 -13.21 13.44 3.25
CA THR A 259 -13.79 12.62 4.32
C THR A 259 -14.03 11.17 3.88
N HIS A 260 -14.44 10.98 2.62
CA HIS A 260 -14.61 9.67 1.99
C HIS A 260 -13.29 8.89 1.96
N ASN A 261 -12.22 9.52 1.46
CA ASN A 261 -10.90 8.91 1.37
C ASN A 261 -10.27 8.66 2.74
N LYS A 262 -10.50 9.53 3.73
CA LYS A 262 -10.13 9.27 5.13
C LYS A 262 -10.76 7.97 5.63
N GLY A 263 -12.05 7.75 5.36
CA GLY A 263 -12.75 6.53 5.72
C GLY A 263 -12.15 5.26 5.09
N ILE A 264 -11.69 5.35 3.83
CA ILE A 264 -10.94 4.26 3.17
C ILE A 264 -9.62 4.00 3.91
N LEU A 265 -8.87 5.07 4.19
CA LEU A 265 -7.57 4.98 4.84
C LEU A 265 -7.62 4.48 6.28
N ASN A 266 -8.72 4.67 7.02
CA ASN A 266 -8.92 4.03 8.32
C ASN A 266 -8.69 2.50 8.26
N GLY A 267 -9.21 1.85 7.21
CA GLY A 267 -9.04 0.41 7.02
C GLY A 267 -7.64 0.06 6.52
N VAL A 268 -7.17 0.75 5.47
CA VAL A 268 -5.88 0.48 4.82
C VAL A 268 -4.72 0.69 5.78
N ILE A 269 -4.70 1.82 6.50
CA ILE A 269 -3.60 2.17 7.40
C ILE A 269 -3.59 1.29 8.65
N ALA A 270 -4.74 0.84 9.14
CA ALA A 270 -4.76 -0.12 10.24
C ALA A 270 -4.05 -1.44 9.88
N VAL A 271 -4.20 -1.92 8.64
CA VAL A 271 -3.47 -3.10 8.15
C VAL A 271 -1.99 -2.78 7.92
N ALA A 272 -1.69 -1.60 7.37
CA ALA A 272 -0.32 -1.12 7.16
C ALA A 272 0.46 -1.07 8.48
N LEU A 273 -0.12 -0.52 9.54
CA LEU A 273 0.47 -0.49 10.88
C LEU A 273 0.64 -1.89 11.47
N ALA A 274 -0.38 -2.75 11.35
CA ALA A 274 -0.30 -4.14 11.83
C ALA A 274 0.85 -4.92 11.18
N THR A 275 1.19 -4.59 9.94
CA THR A 275 2.26 -5.22 9.15
C THR A 275 3.53 -4.37 9.06
N ALA A 276 3.65 -3.32 9.88
CA ALA A 276 4.79 -2.40 9.95
C ALA A 276 5.23 -1.82 8.59
N GLN A 277 4.26 -1.49 7.74
CA GLN A 277 4.48 -0.76 6.50
C GLN A 277 4.62 0.75 6.76
N ASP A 278 5.26 1.47 5.83
CA ASP A 278 5.29 2.93 5.89
C ASP A 278 3.93 3.51 5.47
N HIS A 279 3.08 3.83 6.45
CA HIS A 279 1.77 4.42 6.17
C HIS A 279 1.86 5.81 5.55
N ARG A 280 2.91 6.61 5.82
CA ARG A 280 3.06 7.96 5.25
C ARG A 280 3.29 7.87 3.75
N ALA A 281 4.09 6.90 3.33
CA ALA A 281 4.32 6.60 1.91
C ALA A 281 2.99 6.24 1.21
N ILE A 282 2.17 5.40 1.84
CA ILE A 282 0.84 5.02 1.32
C ILE A 282 -0.08 6.24 1.23
N GLU A 283 -0.28 6.97 2.33
CA GLU A 283 -1.18 8.13 2.39
C GLU A 283 -0.81 9.22 1.38
N ALA A 284 0.49 9.55 1.27
CA ALA A 284 0.97 10.56 0.33
C ALA A 284 0.67 10.17 -1.13
N GLY A 285 0.96 8.91 -1.49
CA GLY A 285 0.69 8.41 -2.84
C GLY A 285 -0.81 8.36 -3.15
N VAL A 286 -1.60 7.87 -2.20
CA VAL A 286 -3.06 7.74 -2.32
C VAL A 286 -3.74 9.10 -2.48
N HIS A 287 -3.40 10.09 -1.65
CA HIS A 287 -3.97 11.43 -1.75
C HIS A 287 -3.49 12.20 -2.99
N ALA A 288 -2.24 12.01 -3.42
CA ALA A 288 -1.79 12.56 -4.70
C ALA A 288 -2.57 11.95 -5.88
N TYR A 289 -2.83 10.64 -5.84
CA TYR A 289 -3.58 9.94 -6.87
C TYR A 289 -5.05 10.36 -6.92
N ALA A 290 -5.66 10.66 -5.77
CA ALA A 290 -7.00 11.23 -5.69
C ALA A 290 -7.12 12.57 -6.44
N ALA A 291 -6.01 13.32 -6.60
CA ALA A 291 -5.98 14.61 -7.29
C ALA A 291 -5.34 14.57 -8.69
N ARG A 292 -5.11 13.39 -9.26
CA ARG A 292 -4.34 13.18 -10.50
C ARG A 292 -4.86 13.95 -11.73
N ASP A 293 -6.15 14.25 -11.76
CA ASP A 293 -6.81 14.95 -12.87
C ASP A 293 -7.03 16.46 -12.58
N GLY A 294 -6.33 17.01 -11.59
CA GLY A 294 -6.41 18.42 -11.20
C GLY A 294 -7.53 18.77 -10.22
N VAL A 295 -8.41 17.82 -9.89
CA VAL A 295 -9.44 17.94 -8.85
C VAL A 295 -9.34 16.73 -7.92
N TYR A 296 -9.40 16.96 -6.61
CA TYR A 296 -9.38 15.90 -5.60
C TYR A 296 -10.71 15.14 -5.60
N ARG A 297 -10.67 13.83 -5.88
CA ARG A 297 -11.82 12.94 -6.07
C ARG A 297 -11.77 11.71 -5.14
N PRO A 298 -12.89 11.00 -4.94
CA PRO A 298 -12.89 9.77 -4.17
C PRO A 298 -12.09 8.67 -4.89
N LEU A 299 -11.45 7.79 -4.12
CA LEU A 299 -10.69 6.64 -4.63
C LEU A 299 -11.57 5.44 -4.97
N SER A 300 -12.82 5.46 -4.50
CA SER A 300 -13.81 4.44 -4.78
C SER A 300 -15.10 5.06 -5.26
N THR A 301 -15.81 4.30 -6.09
CA THR A 301 -17.14 4.63 -6.60
C THR A 301 -18.10 3.52 -6.23
N TRP A 302 -19.35 3.90 -5.95
CA TRP A 302 -20.45 2.98 -5.68
C TRP A 302 -21.64 3.34 -6.55
N ASP A 303 -22.25 2.33 -7.15
CA ASP A 303 -23.37 2.46 -8.08
C ASP A 303 -24.35 1.29 -7.90
N VAL A 304 -25.46 1.32 -8.64
CA VAL A 304 -26.50 0.30 -8.64
C VAL A 304 -26.56 -0.36 -10.03
N ASP A 305 -26.38 -1.68 -10.07
CA ASP A 305 -26.45 -2.39 -11.36
C ASP A 305 -27.89 -2.65 -11.82
N SER A 306 -28.04 -3.19 -13.04
CA SER A 306 -29.36 -3.51 -13.63
C SER A 306 -30.22 -4.48 -12.81
N GLY A 307 -29.63 -5.24 -11.88
CA GLY A 307 -30.33 -6.13 -10.97
C GLY A 307 -30.70 -5.48 -9.64
N GLY A 308 -30.38 -4.20 -9.44
CA GLY A 308 -30.56 -3.48 -8.19
C GLY A 308 -29.48 -3.77 -7.14
N TYR A 309 -28.35 -4.38 -7.51
CA TYR A 309 -27.27 -4.68 -6.56
C TYR A 309 -26.37 -3.47 -6.40
N LEU A 310 -25.87 -3.29 -5.18
CA LEU A 310 -24.80 -2.33 -4.92
C LEU A 310 -23.50 -2.87 -5.52
N VAL A 311 -22.86 -2.09 -6.38
CA VAL A 311 -21.55 -2.40 -6.97
C VAL A 311 -20.54 -1.33 -6.59
N GLY A 312 -19.36 -1.76 -6.15
CA GLY A 312 -18.29 -0.85 -5.72
C GLY A 312 -16.98 -1.14 -6.43
N THR A 313 -16.22 -0.10 -6.75
CA THR A 313 -14.86 -0.22 -7.27
C THR A 313 -13.90 0.68 -6.50
N LEU A 314 -12.62 0.28 -6.43
CA LEU A 314 -11.54 1.06 -5.85
C LEU A 314 -10.27 0.86 -6.68
N GLU A 315 -9.56 1.95 -6.96
CA GLU A 315 -8.23 1.94 -7.56
C GLU A 315 -7.35 2.94 -6.83
N MET A 316 -6.17 2.50 -6.39
CA MET A 316 -5.20 3.38 -5.73
C MET A 316 -3.77 2.83 -5.86
N PRO A 317 -2.74 3.68 -5.77
CA PRO A 317 -1.37 3.21 -5.58
C PRO A 317 -1.21 2.56 -4.20
N LEU A 318 -0.49 1.44 -4.14
CA LEU A 318 -0.21 0.77 -2.86
C LEU A 318 1.20 0.17 -2.88
N GLN A 319 2.09 0.80 -2.13
CA GLN A 319 3.51 0.45 -2.03
C GLN A 319 3.81 -0.23 -0.69
N VAL A 320 3.46 -1.52 -0.62
CA VAL A 320 3.73 -2.38 0.54
C VAL A 320 4.79 -3.42 0.20
N GLY A 321 5.43 -4.00 1.21
CA GLY A 321 6.36 -5.11 1.02
C GLY A 321 6.26 -6.14 2.13
N ILE A 322 6.47 -7.41 1.79
CA ILE A 322 6.53 -8.52 2.77
C ILE A 322 7.97 -8.89 3.13
N VAL A 323 8.96 -8.22 2.51
CA VAL A 323 10.38 -8.35 2.84
C VAL A 323 11.02 -6.99 3.15
N GLY A 324 12.02 -7.01 4.04
CA GLY A 324 12.83 -5.84 4.38
C GLY A 324 12.14 -4.84 5.33
N GLY A 325 12.94 -3.92 5.87
CA GLY A 325 12.46 -2.90 6.81
C GLY A 325 11.86 -3.47 8.09
N ALA A 326 10.95 -2.72 8.71
CA ALA A 326 10.33 -3.07 9.98
C ALA A 326 9.44 -4.34 9.89
N THR A 327 8.97 -4.72 8.70
CA THR A 327 8.12 -5.89 8.49
C THR A 327 8.78 -7.21 8.91
N LYS A 328 10.12 -7.29 8.77
CA LYS A 328 10.93 -8.45 9.20
C LYS A 328 11.44 -8.34 10.64
N VAL A 329 11.61 -7.12 11.13
CA VAL A 329 12.24 -6.85 12.44
C VAL A 329 11.20 -6.85 13.56
N HIS A 330 10.02 -6.29 13.32
CA HIS A 330 8.99 -6.17 14.35
C HIS A 330 8.26 -7.52 14.57
N PRO A 331 8.28 -8.09 15.79
CA PRO A 331 7.74 -9.43 16.05
C PRO A 331 6.24 -9.53 15.72
N ILE A 332 5.46 -8.52 16.11
CA ILE A 332 4.02 -8.47 15.82
C ILE A 332 3.71 -8.33 14.32
N ALA A 333 4.53 -7.62 13.54
CA ALA A 333 4.34 -7.53 12.10
C ALA A 333 4.53 -8.89 11.41
N ARG A 334 5.49 -9.69 11.87
CA ARG A 334 5.68 -11.07 11.39
C ARG A 334 4.46 -11.94 11.70
N ILE A 335 3.90 -11.82 12.90
CA ILE A 335 2.67 -12.53 13.29
C ILE A 335 1.49 -12.07 12.43
N ALA A 336 1.35 -10.77 12.17
CA ALA A 336 0.31 -10.24 11.29
C ALA A 336 0.41 -10.80 9.86
N LEU A 337 1.61 -10.83 9.27
CA LEU A 337 1.84 -11.45 7.96
C LEU A 337 1.51 -12.96 7.97
N LYS A 338 1.84 -13.66 9.06
CA LYS A 338 1.48 -15.07 9.26
C LYS A 338 -0.04 -15.28 9.34
N ILE A 339 -0.76 -14.41 10.05
CA ILE A 339 -2.24 -14.43 10.11
C ILE A 339 -2.86 -14.20 8.73
N LEU A 340 -2.31 -13.25 7.96
CA LEU A 340 -2.74 -12.97 6.60
C LEU A 340 -2.44 -14.13 5.63
N GLY A 341 -1.38 -14.90 5.87
CA GLY A 341 -0.98 -16.02 5.02
C GLY A 341 -0.56 -15.59 3.61
N VAL A 342 -0.09 -14.35 3.45
CA VAL A 342 0.42 -13.80 2.17
C VAL A 342 1.78 -14.41 1.83
N LYS A 343 2.05 -14.56 0.53
CA LYS A 343 3.29 -15.21 0.02
C LYS A 343 4.07 -14.35 -0.97
N THR A 344 3.41 -13.34 -1.52
CA THR A 344 3.84 -12.38 -2.54
C THR A 344 3.02 -11.12 -2.30
#